data_AF-A0A0P8ZXD1-F1
#
_entry.id   AF-A0A0P8ZXD1-F1
#
_cell.length_a   1.000
_cell.length_b   1.000
_cell.length_c   1.000
_cell.angle_alpha   90.00
_cell.angle_beta   90.00
_cell.angle_gamma   90.00
#
_symmetry.space_group_name_H-M   'P 1'
#
loop_
_entity.id
_entity.type
_entity.pdbx_description
1 polymer ?
#
loop_
_entity_poly.entity_id
_entity_poly.type
_entity_poly.pdbx_seq_one_letter_code
_entity_poly.pdbx_strand_id
1 'polypeptide(L)' 'MERKRLYRFLLPVVLFLVLLYTLGLVGVIPFMVSYYITIFLIFLFIFLRWEARVR' A
#
# COMPACT_ATOMS: atom_id res chain seq x y z
N MET A 1 -8.20 15.20 14.17
CA MET A 1 -8.45 15.60 12.76
C MET A 1 -7.40 15.06 11.79
N GLU A 2 -6.16 14.78 12.23
CA GLU A 2 -5.06 14.33 11.34
C GLU A 2 -5.19 12.89 10.81
N ARG A 3 -5.64 11.90 11.61
CA ARG A 3 -5.85 10.52 11.12
C ARG A 3 -6.81 10.45 9.94
N LYS A 4 -7.93 11.18 10.00
CA LYS A 4 -8.92 11.24 8.90
C LYS A 4 -8.28 11.79 7.62
N ARG A 5 -7.30 12.70 7.74
CA ARG A 5 -6.53 13.24 6.61
C ARG A 5 -5.49 12.23 6.09
N LEU A 6 -4.79 11.54 7.00
CA LEU A 6 -3.79 10.53 6.66
C LEU A 6 -4.41 9.33 5.92
N TYR A 7 -5.52 8.78 6.41
CA TYR A 7 -6.24 7.71 5.69
C TYR A 7 -6.84 8.19 4.36
N ARG A 8 -7.33 9.43 4.28
CA ARG A 8 -7.81 10.00 3.01
C ARG A 8 -6.71 10.11 1.96
N PHE A 9 -5.48 10.37 2.39
CA PHE A 9 -4.34 10.47 1.49
C PHE A 9 -3.74 9.09 1.18
N LEU A 10 -3.73 8.16 2.13
CA LEU A 10 -3.31 6.78 1.91
C LEU A 10 -4.20 6.06 0.89
N LEU A 11 -5.52 6.32 0.92
CA LEU A 11 -6.49 5.65 0.07
C LEU A 11 -6.14 5.73 -1.44
N PRO A 12 -5.97 6.92 -2.05
CA PRO A 12 -5.61 7.01 -3.47
C PRO A 12 -4.24 6.39 -3.77
N VAL A 13 -3.28 6.50 -2.85
CA VAL A 13 -1.96 5.88 -3.02
C VAL A 13 -2.07 4.37 -3.08
N VAL A 14 -2.80 3.75 -2.15
CA VAL A 14 -3.02 2.30 -2.13
C VAL A 14 -3.77 1.85 -3.37
N LEU A 15 -4.80 2.57 -3.80
CA LEU A 15 -5.54 2.25 -5.02
C LEU A 15 -4.64 2.28 -6.26
N PHE A 16 -3.77 3.28 -6.37
CA PHE A 16 -2.81 3.36 -7.46
C PHE A 16 -1.80 2.20 -7.42
N LEU A 17 -1.29 1.86 -6.24
CA LEU A 17 -0.39 0.72 -6.06
C LEU A 17 -1.05 -0.61 -6.42
N VAL A 18 -2.33 -0.79 -6.09
CA VAL A 18 -3.10 -1.99 -6.48
C VAL A 18 -3.20 -2.10 -7.99
N LEU A 19 -3.43 -0.99 -8.68
CA LEU A 19 -3.51 -0.97 -10.14
C LEU A 19 -2.18 -1.41 -10.78
N LEU A 20 -1.05 -0.87 -10.30
CA LEU A 20 0.28 -1.30 -10.73
C LEU A 20 0.56 -2.77 -10.39
N TYR A 21 0.16 -3.21 -9.21
CA TYR A 21 0.31 -4.60 -8.78
C TYR A 21 -0.42 -5.56 -9.72
N THR A 22 -1.67 -5.25 -10.09
CA THR A 22 -2.46 -6.03 -11.04
C THR A 22 -1.81 -6.04 -12.42
N LEU A 23 -1.32 -4.90 -12.91
CA LEU A 23 -0.59 -4.84 -14.19
C LEU A 23 0.66 -5.73 -14.17
N GLY A 24 1.38 -5.80 -13.05
CA GLY A 24 2.54 -6.67 -12.94
C GLY A 24 2.19 -8.15 -12.83
N LEU A 25 1.04 -8.50 -12.26
CA LEU A 25 0.53 -9.88 -12.24
C LEU A 25 0.06 -10.37 -13.61
N VAL A 26 -0.60 -9.48 -14.38
CA VAL A 26 -1.09 -9.80 -15.74
C VAL A 26 0.05 -9.77 -16.77
N GLY A 27 1.26 -9.34 -16.38
CA GLY A 27 2.44 -9.31 -17.24
C GLY A 27 2.55 -8.08 -18.14
N VAL A 28 1.77 -7.02 -17.86
CA VAL A 28 1.86 -5.73 -18.57
C VAL A 28 3.13 -4.98 -18.17
N ILE A 29 3.54 -5.09 -16.90
CA ILE A 29 4.80 -4.54 -16.38
C ILE A 29 5.63 -5.64 -15.71
N PRO A 30 6.93 -5.44 -15.45
CA PRO A 30 7.78 -6.46 -14.83
C PRO A 30 7.25 -6.91 -13.47
N PHE A 31 7.21 -8.23 -13.24
CA PHE A 31 6.76 -8.83 -11.98
C PHE A 31 7.50 -8.31 -10.73
N MET A 32 8.76 -7.87 -10.90
CA MET A 32 9.53 -7.25 -9.81
C MET A 32 8.79 -6.04 -9.18
N VAL A 33 8.01 -5.30 -9.97
CA VAL A 33 7.19 -4.20 -9.45
C VAL A 33 6.16 -4.71 -8.44
N SER A 34 5.42 -5.77 -8.79
CA SER A 34 4.44 -6.39 -7.89
C SER A 34 5.08 -6.96 -6.62
N TYR A 35 6.30 -7.51 -6.74
CA TYR A 35 7.09 -7.99 -5.61
C TYR A 35 7.39 -6.86 -4.61
N TYR A 36 7.92 -5.73 -5.09
CA TYR A 36 8.22 -4.57 -4.22
C TYR A 36 6.95 -3.94 -3.63
N ILE A 37 5.85 -3.86 -4.40
CA ILE A 37 4.57 -3.36 -3.88
C ILE A 37 4.07 -4.24 -2.73
N THR A 38 4.20 -5.57 -2.85
CA THR A 38 3.79 -6.50 -1.79
C THR A 38 4.59 -6.26 -0.51
N ILE A 39 5.91 -6.14 -0.62
CA ILE A 39 6.79 -5.84 0.52
C ILE A 39 6.39 -4.53 1.18
N PHE A 40 6.18 -3.48 0.38
CA PHE A 40 5.76 -2.17 0.89
C PHE A 40 4.43 -2.26 1.65
N LEU A 41 3.42 -2.96 1.13
CA LEU A 41 2.12 -3.12 1.77
C LEU A 41 2.22 -3.88 3.11
N ILE A 42 3.11 -4.88 3.21
CA ILE A 42 3.37 -5.59 4.47
C ILE A 42 3.88 -4.61 5.53
N PHE A 43 4.91 -3.82 5.20
CA PHE A 43 5.45 -2.82 6.13
C PHE A 43 4.41 -1.76 6.49
N LEU A 44 3.65 -1.27 5.52
CA LEU A 44 2.58 -0.30 5.74
C LEU A 44 1.53 -0.84 6.72
N PHE A 45 1.12 -2.11 6.55
CA PHE A 45 0.17 -2.76 7.44
C PHE A 45 0.72 -2.89 8.87
N ILE A 46 1.98 -3.34 9.02
CA ILE A 46 2.64 -3.44 10.33
C ILE A 46 2.70 -2.07 11.01
N PHE A 47 3.11 -1.03 10.27
CA PHE A 47 3.18 0.34 10.78
C PHE A 47 1.82 0.85 11.25
N LEU A 48 0.79 0.71 10.41
CA LEU A 48 -0.58 1.11 10.76
C LEU A 48 -1.12 0.33 11.96
N ARG A 49 -0.79 -0.97 12.07
CA ARG A 49 -1.19 -1.81 13.20
C ARG A 49 -0.47 -1.42 14.49
N TRP A 50 0.80 -0.99 14.39
CA TRP A 50 1.57 -0.51 15.52
C TRP A 50 1.03 0.82 16.04
N GLU A 51 0.79 1.80 15.17
CA GLU A 51 0.13 3.07 15.55
C GLU A 51 -1.22 2.83 16.23
N ALA A 52 -1.97 1.83 15.78
CA ALA A 52 -3.26 1.46 16.37
C ALA A 52 -3.15 0.74 17.73
N ARG A 53 -1.96 0.24 18.13
CA ARG A 53 -1.71 -0.45 19.41
C ARG A 53 -1.03 0.40 20.47
N VAL A 54 -0.21 1.38 20.05
CA VAL A 54 0.50 2.29 20.98
C VAL A 54 -0.44 3.32 21.62
N ARG A 55 -1.65 3.46 21.07
CA ARG A 55 -2.78 4.19 21.66
C ARG A 55 -3.82 3.23 22.18
#